data_AF-A0A2U8UA82-F1
#
_entry.id   AF-A0A2U8UA82-F1
#
_cell.length_a   1.000
_cell.length_b   1.000
_cell.length_c   1.000
_cell.angle_alpha   90.00
_cell.angle_beta   90.00
_cell.angle_gamma   90.00
#
_symmetry.space_group_name_H-M   'P 1'
#
loop_
_entity.id
_entity.type
_entity.pdbx_description
1 polymer ?
#
loop_
_entity_poly.entity_id
_entity_poly.type
_entity_poly.pdbx_seq_one_letter_code
_entity_poly.pdbx_strand_id
1 'polypeptide(L)'
;MSSTIFFFLFIPLLAFILLAVNLIFAPHNPYMEKNNVFECGFSSFLGQNRTQFSISFFIFALLFLLFDLEILLVYPYLVSAYTNGVYGLAIMLIFLLALTLGFAFELGKKALYIDSRQMSKVATCKSNYLNKVKGNISLHVSTGHISLHVNTGK
;
A
#
# COMPACT_ATOMS: atom_id res chain seq x y z
N MET A 1 38.98 -6.19 -24.60
CA MET A 1 37.82 -5.83 -23.76
C MET A 1 36.76 -6.89 -23.99
N SER A 2 36.32 -7.62 -22.96
CA SER A 2 35.29 -8.64 -23.15
C SER A 2 34.01 -7.98 -23.67
N SER A 3 33.27 -8.67 -24.54
CA SER A 3 32.00 -8.16 -25.07
C SER A 3 31.02 -7.73 -23.96
N THR A 4 31.11 -8.34 -22.79
CA THR A 4 30.30 -8.00 -21.61
C THR A 4 30.64 -6.62 -21.04
N ILE A 5 31.93 -6.28 -20.92
CA ILE A 5 32.38 -4.97 -20.43
C ILE A 5 31.92 -3.86 -21.36
N PHE A 6 31.90 -4.13 -22.68
CA PHE A 6 31.37 -3.19 -23.66
C PHE A 6 29.89 -2.85 -23.40
N PHE A 7 29.03 -3.85 -23.17
CA PHE A 7 27.61 -3.61 -22.90
C PHE A 7 27.36 -2.85 -21.59
N PHE A 8 28.08 -3.19 -20.52
CA PHE A 8 27.95 -2.49 -19.23
C PHE A 8 28.29 -1.00 -19.32
N LEU A 9 29.24 -0.62 -20.16
CA LEU A 9 29.59 0.79 -20.38
C LEU A 9 28.67 1.48 -21.39
N PHE A 10 28.25 0.76 -22.44
CA PHE A 10 27.46 1.34 -23.52
C PHE A 10 26.03 1.72 -23.10
N ILE A 11 25.36 0.90 -22.27
CA ILE A 11 23.97 1.13 -21.86
C ILE A 11 23.77 2.45 -21.11
N PRO A 12 24.50 2.74 -20.01
CA PRO A 12 24.33 4.01 -19.30
C PRO A 12 24.80 5.21 -20.15
N LEU A 13 25.85 5.02 -20.96
CA LEU A 13 26.34 6.06 -21.87
C LEU A 13 25.28 6.45 -22.90
N LEU A 14 24.61 5.48 -23.50
CA LEU A 14 23.54 5.73 -24.48
C LEU A 14 22.35 6.46 -23.83
N ALA A 15 21.96 6.08 -22.61
CA ALA A 15 20.91 6.78 -21.86
C ALA A 15 21.27 8.26 -21.63
N PHE A 16 22.53 8.54 -21.29
CA PHE A 16 23.02 9.91 -21.09
C PHE A 16 23.05 10.71 -22.40
N ILE A 17 23.47 10.10 -23.51
CA ILE A 17 23.48 10.72 -24.83
C ILE A 17 22.05 11.09 -25.26
N LEU A 18 21.09 10.17 -25.09
CA LEU A 18 19.68 10.44 -25.44
C LEU A 18 19.08 11.56 -24.58
N LEU A 19 19.40 11.60 -23.28
CA LEU A 19 19.00 12.70 -22.41
C LEU A 19 19.63 14.03 -22.86
N ALA A 20 20.92 14.04 -23.20
CA ALA A 20 21.61 15.24 -23.68
C ALA A 20 21.02 15.75 -25.00
N VAL A 21 20.73 14.86 -25.94
CA VAL A 21 20.03 15.20 -27.20
C VAL A 21 18.66 15.81 -26.89
N ASN A 22 17.87 15.22 -25.99
CA ASN A 22 16.58 15.78 -25.61
C ASN A 22 16.72 17.20 -25.03
N LEU A 23 17.69 17.43 -24.13
CA LEU A 23 17.91 18.74 -23.52
C LEU A 23 18.36 19.81 -24.54
N ILE A 24 19.14 19.43 -25.57
CA ILE A 24 19.63 20.36 -26.60
C ILE A 24 18.55 20.67 -27.64
N PHE A 25 17.78 19.67 -28.07
CA PHE A 25 16.83 19.82 -29.18
C PHE A 25 15.38 20.08 -28.75
N ALA A 26 15.00 19.81 -27.50
CA ALA A 26 13.63 20.02 -27.05
C ALA A 26 13.30 21.52 -26.84
N PRO A 27 12.13 21.99 -27.29
CA PRO A 27 11.70 23.37 -27.04
C PRO A 27 11.44 23.59 -25.54
N HIS A 28 12.23 24.44 -24.92
CA HIS A 28 12.10 24.79 -23.51
C HIS A 28 11.35 26.12 -23.33
N ASN A 29 10.03 26.04 -23.09
CA ASN A 29 9.18 27.19 -22.74
C ASN A 29 8.64 27.05 -21.30
N PRO A 30 9.36 27.56 -20.28
CA PRO A 30 8.91 27.55 -18.90
C PRO A 30 7.96 28.73 -18.65
N TYR A 31 6.75 28.44 -18.18
CA TYR A 31 5.79 29.43 -17.68
C TYR A 31 5.39 29.09 -16.25
N MET A 32 4.99 30.09 -15.46
CA MET A 32 4.78 29.92 -14.01
C MET A 32 3.79 28.79 -13.68
N GLU A 33 2.72 28.66 -14.46
CA GLU A 33 1.71 27.62 -14.23
C GLU A 33 2.15 26.23 -14.71
N LYS A 34 3.09 26.13 -15.68
CA LYS A 34 3.70 24.84 -16.09
C LYS A 34 4.57 24.25 -14.99
N ASN A 35 5.24 25.15 -14.27
CA ASN A 35 6.24 24.80 -13.28
C ASN A 35 5.61 24.56 -11.90
N ASN A 36 4.31 24.78 -11.75
CA ASN A 36 3.56 24.48 -10.54
C ASN A 36 2.98 23.05 -10.59
N VAL A 37 2.70 22.47 -9.43
CA VAL A 37 2.02 21.17 -9.33
C VAL A 37 0.59 21.32 -9.87
N PHE A 38 0.14 20.38 -10.68
CA PHE A 38 -1.23 20.36 -11.17
C PHE A 38 -2.20 20.13 -10.00
N GLU A 39 -2.95 21.18 -9.64
CA GLU A 39 -4.02 21.11 -8.65
C GLU A 39 -5.35 21.48 -9.30
N CYS A 40 -6.44 20.82 -8.90
CA CYS A 40 -7.79 21.06 -9.41
C CYS A 40 -8.39 22.38 -8.87
N GLY A 41 -7.66 23.51 -8.99
CA GLY A 41 -8.11 24.83 -8.54
C GLY A 41 -8.07 25.09 -7.03
N PHE A 42 -7.55 24.15 -6.24
CA PHE A 42 -7.34 24.32 -4.80
C PHE A 42 -5.85 24.48 -4.52
N SER A 43 -5.45 25.54 -3.82
CA SER A 43 -4.07 25.76 -3.39
C SER A 43 -3.64 24.70 -2.37
N SER A 44 -2.48 24.09 -2.58
CA SER A 44 -1.84 23.15 -1.66
C SER A 44 -1.97 23.64 -0.22
N PHE A 45 -2.42 22.77 0.70
CA PHE A 45 -2.42 23.11 2.12
C PHE A 45 -0.97 23.26 2.62
N LEU A 46 -0.47 24.50 2.68
CA LEU A 46 0.82 24.82 3.28
C LEU A 46 0.79 24.38 4.76
N GLY A 47 1.51 23.32 5.10
CA GLY A 47 1.68 22.86 6.48
C GLY A 47 1.48 21.36 6.71
N GLN A 48 0.94 20.60 5.76
CA GLN A 48 0.75 19.14 5.90
C GLN A 48 1.38 18.35 4.74
N ASN A 49 2.72 18.19 4.77
CA ASN A 49 3.46 17.33 3.84
C ASN A 49 3.45 15.83 4.26
N ARG A 50 2.69 15.48 5.30
CA ARG A 50 2.56 14.10 5.79
C ARG A 50 1.12 13.67 5.60
N THR A 51 0.90 12.83 4.61
CA THR A 51 -0.38 12.19 4.38
C THR A 51 -0.49 10.94 5.25
N GLN A 52 -1.70 10.66 5.72
CA GLN A 52 -2.01 9.52 6.57
C GLN A 52 -2.01 8.22 5.75
N PHE A 53 -0.87 7.55 5.68
CA PHE A 53 -0.76 6.23 5.08
C PHE A 53 -1.22 5.12 6.04
N SER A 54 -1.76 4.03 5.50
CA SER A 54 -2.08 2.83 6.29
C SER A 54 -0.82 2.01 6.56
N ILE A 55 -0.73 1.44 7.76
CA ILE A 55 0.39 0.58 8.18
C ILE A 55 0.54 -0.66 7.29
N SER A 56 -0.52 -1.13 6.62
CA SER A 56 -0.51 -2.29 5.74
C SER A 56 0.55 -2.22 4.63
N PHE A 57 0.84 -1.01 4.11
CA PHE A 57 1.89 -0.83 3.09
C PHE A 57 3.30 -1.07 3.65
N PHE A 58 3.53 -0.74 4.91
CA PHE A 58 4.81 -1.00 5.57
C PHE A 58 4.98 -2.50 5.87
N ILE A 59 3.92 -3.18 6.29
CA ILE A 59 3.94 -4.63 6.53
C ILE A 59 4.26 -5.39 5.22
N PHE A 60 3.71 -4.96 4.09
CA PHE A 60 4.07 -5.52 2.79
C PHE A 60 5.57 -5.38 2.47
N ALA A 61 6.17 -4.22 2.73
CA ALA A 61 7.60 -3.99 2.52
C ALA A 61 8.48 -4.88 3.43
N LEU A 62 8.08 -5.06 4.69
CA LEU A 62 8.77 -5.96 5.62
C LEU A 62 8.67 -7.43 5.19
N LEU A 63 7.50 -7.87 4.71
CA LEU A 63 7.32 -9.23 4.20
C LEU A 63 8.13 -9.48 2.93
N PHE A 64 8.20 -8.51 2.02
CA PHE A 64 9.07 -8.59 0.85
C PHE A 64 10.55 -8.73 1.25
N LEU A 65 11.01 -7.94 2.22
CA LEU A 65 12.38 -8.03 2.73
C LEU A 65 12.69 -9.41 3.34
N LEU A 66 11.75 -9.99 4.08
CA LEU A 66 11.92 -11.31 4.68
C LEU A 66 12.03 -12.42 3.62
N PHE A 67 11.19 -12.36 2.58
CA PHE A 67 11.24 -13.32 1.48
C PHE A 67 12.47 -13.16 0.58
N ASP A 68 12.95 -11.95 0.37
CA ASP A 68 14.20 -11.72 -0.35
C ASP A 68 15.40 -12.34 0.40
N LEU A 69 15.40 -12.20 1.72
CA LEU A 69 16.40 -12.81 2.61
C LEU A 69 16.30 -14.35 2.59
N GLU A 70 15.10 -14.91 2.56
CA GLU A 70 14.88 -16.36 2.44
C GLU A 70 15.57 -16.94 1.19
N ILE A 71 15.33 -16.34 0.02
CA ILE A 71 15.93 -16.79 -1.24
C ILE A 71 17.46 -16.65 -1.22
N LEU A 72 17.97 -15.57 -0.62
CA LEU A 72 19.40 -15.35 -0.46
C LEU A 72 20.07 -16.44 0.39
N LEU A 73 19.40 -16.94 1.43
CA LEU A 73 19.90 -18.05 2.26
C LEU A 73 19.79 -19.42 1.58
N VAL A 74 18.83 -19.60 0.68
CA VAL A 74 18.70 -20.82 -0.13
C VAL A 74 19.78 -20.88 -1.22
N TYR A 75 20.22 -19.74 -1.75
CA TYR A 75 21.21 -19.65 -2.82
C TYR A 75 22.54 -20.42 -2.58
N PRO A 76 23.25 -20.28 -1.45
CA PRO A 76 24.50 -21.03 -1.22
C PRO A 76 24.28 -22.55 -1.19
N TYR A 77 23.11 -23.01 -0.72
CA TYR A 77 22.76 -24.43 -0.81
C TYR A 77 22.58 -24.86 -2.26
N LEU A 78 21.89 -24.07 -3.10
CA LEU A 78 21.72 -24.39 -4.53
C LEU A 78 23.08 -24.55 -5.24
N VAL A 79 24.04 -23.67 -4.96
CA VAL A 79 25.38 -23.72 -5.56
C VAL A 79 26.18 -24.95 -5.09
N SER A 80 25.96 -25.39 -3.85
CA SER A 80 26.70 -26.51 -3.22
C SER A 80 25.85 -27.76 -3.02
N ALA A 81 24.76 -27.92 -3.78
CA ALA A 81 23.80 -29.01 -3.58
C ALA A 81 24.45 -30.40 -3.76
N TYR A 82 25.40 -30.51 -4.69
CA TYR A 82 26.14 -31.74 -4.95
C TYR A 82 27.00 -32.21 -3.77
N THR A 83 27.56 -31.29 -2.97
CA THR A 83 28.45 -31.64 -1.84
C THR A 83 27.68 -31.90 -0.55
N ASN A 84 26.56 -31.20 -0.35
CA ASN A 84 25.79 -31.29 0.90
C ASN A 84 24.75 -32.42 0.90
N GLY A 85 24.41 -32.97 -0.27
CA GLY A 85 23.53 -34.13 -0.41
C GLY A 85 22.17 -33.97 0.30
N VAL A 86 21.69 -35.07 0.88
CA VAL A 86 20.38 -35.13 1.57
C VAL A 86 20.40 -34.40 2.92
N TYR A 87 21.55 -34.31 3.58
CA TYR A 87 21.67 -33.63 4.87
C TYR A 87 21.45 -32.11 4.74
N GLY A 88 22.11 -31.47 3.77
CA GLY A 88 21.86 -30.05 3.49
C GLY A 88 20.43 -29.78 3.01
N LEU A 89 19.84 -30.72 2.26
CA LEU A 89 18.46 -30.63 1.82
C LEU A 89 17.49 -30.61 3.01
N ALA A 90 17.70 -31.48 4.00
CA ALA A 90 16.85 -31.56 5.18
C ALA A 90 16.90 -30.27 6.01
N ILE A 91 18.10 -29.71 6.23
CA ILE A 91 18.27 -28.44 6.96
C ILE A 91 17.58 -27.28 6.21
N MET A 92 17.74 -27.23 4.89
CA MET A 92 17.12 -26.19 4.07
C MET A 92 15.59 -26.29 4.03
N LEU A 93 15.04 -27.51 3.98
CA LEU A 93 13.59 -27.70 4.07
C LEU A 93 13.03 -27.26 5.42
N ILE A 94 13.72 -27.58 6.53
CA ILE A 94 13.31 -27.13 7.86
C ILE A 94 13.35 -25.60 7.96
N PHE A 95 14.39 -24.98 7.40
CA PHE A 95 14.53 -23.53 7.37
C PHE A 95 13.41 -22.85 6.55
N LEU A 96 13.13 -23.34 5.34
CA LEU A 96 12.02 -22.87 4.50
C LEU A 96 10.67 -23.05 5.20
N LEU A 97 10.44 -24.19 5.85
CA LEU A 97 9.20 -24.44 6.59
C LEU A 97 9.02 -23.45 7.75
N ALA A 98 10.08 -23.15 8.49
CA ALA A 98 10.01 -22.20 9.60
C ALA A 98 9.61 -20.78 9.13
N LEU A 99 10.20 -20.30 8.02
CA LEU A 99 9.89 -18.98 7.48
C LEU A 99 8.51 -18.91 6.81
N THR A 100 8.16 -19.92 6.01
CA THR A 100 6.83 -20.00 5.37
C THR A 100 5.69 -20.09 6.39
N LEU A 101 5.89 -20.77 7.52
CA LEU A 101 4.92 -20.77 8.64
C LEU A 101 4.75 -19.37 9.26
N GLY A 102 5.85 -18.63 9.44
CA GLY A 102 5.80 -17.25 9.92
C GLY A 102 5.01 -16.33 8.97
N PHE A 103 5.22 -16.50 7.66
CA PHE A 103 4.44 -15.78 6.65
C PHE A 103 2.95 -16.17 6.64
N ALA A 104 2.65 -17.47 6.69
CA ALA A 104 1.29 -17.97 6.71
C ALA A 104 0.50 -17.44 7.92
N PHE A 105 1.16 -17.31 9.08
CA PHE A 105 0.57 -16.72 10.27
C PHE A 105 0.18 -15.24 10.07
N GLU A 106 1.07 -14.45 9.46
CA GLU A 106 0.80 -13.01 9.23
C GLU A 106 -0.32 -12.79 8.20
N LEU A 107 -0.42 -13.66 7.19
CA LEU A 107 -1.58 -13.68 6.27
C LEU A 107 -2.89 -13.98 7.01
N GLY A 108 -2.89 -14.95 7.93
CA GLY A 108 -4.06 -15.31 8.72
C GLY A 108 -4.59 -14.16 9.60
N LYS A 109 -3.69 -13.28 10.05
CA LYS A 109 -4.05 -12.07 10.82
C LYS A 109 -4.64 -10.93 9.99
N LYS A 110 -4.76 -11.09 8.67
CA LYS A 110 -5.29 -10.07 7.73
C LYS A 110 -4.51 -8.75 7.75
N ALA A 111 -3.25 -8.75 8.14
CA ALA A 111 -2.41 -7.55 8.23
C ALA A 111 -2.20 -6.83 6.88
N LEU A 112 -2.37 -7.56 5.78
CA LEU A 112 -2.28 -7.06 4.40
C LEU A 112 -3.61 -6.51 3.86
N TYR A 113 -4.72 -6.67 4.58
CA TYR A 113 -6.01 -6.16 4.12
C TYR A 113 -6.01 -4.63 4.18
N ILE A 114 -6.38 -4.00 3.06
CA ILE A 114 -6.49 -2.55 2.96
C ILE A 114 -7.93 -2.18 3.31
N ASP A 115 -8.13 -1.70 4.53
CA ASP A 115 -9.42 -1.14 4.96
C ASP A 115 -9.65 0.22 4.30
N SER A 116 -10.69 0.31 3.47
CA SER A 116 -11.19 1.59 2.97
C SER A 116 -11.83 2.38 4.12
N ARG A 117 -11.12 3.38 4.68
CA ARG A 117 -11.61 4.26 5.76
C ARG A 117 -12.92 5.01 5.46
N GLN A 118 -13.36 5.05 4.19
CA GLN A 118 -14.67 5.56 3.81
C GLN A 118 -15.82 4.75 4.45
N MET A 119 -15.62 3.46 4.69
CA MET A 119 -16.61 2.60 5.34
C MET A 119 -16.84 2.98 6.82
N SER A 120 -15.77 3.34 7.55
CA SER A 120 -15.86 3.70 8.97
C SER A 120 -16.59 5.03 9.20
N LYS A 121 -16.30 6.07 8.41
CA LYS A 121 -17.00 7.37 8.53
C LYS A 121 -18.50 7.27 8.18
N VAL A 122 -18.85 6.49 7.16
CA VAL A 122 -20.25 6.32 6.73
C VAL A 122 -21.06 5.57 7.79
N ALA A 123 -20.51 4.53 8.42
CA ALA A 123 -21.18 3.79 9.49
C ALA A 123 -21.49 4.67 10.72
N THR A 124 -20.51 5.47 11.16
CA THR A 124 -20.67 6.39 12.31
C THR A 124 -21.68 7.50 12.01
N CYS A 125 -21.63 8.08 10.81
CA CYS A 125 -22.56 9.13 10.38
C CYS A 125 -24.01 8.60 10.29
N LYS A 126 -24.19 7.40 9.74
CA LYS A 126 -25.51 6.77 9.63
C LYS A 126 -26.12 6.43 11.00
N SER A 127 -25.31 5.95 11.95
CA SER A 127 -25.77 5.68 13.33
C SER A 127 -26.25 6.94 14.04
N ASN A 128 -25.47 8.04 13.94
CA ASN A 128 -25.85 9.31 14.55
C ASN A 128 -27.09 9.95 13.90
N TYR A 129 -27.25 9.82 12.58
CA TYR A 129 -28.46 10.27 11.90
C TYR A 129 -29.69 9.45 12.28
N LEU A 130 -29.57 8.11 12.35
CA LEU A 130 -30.68 7.25 12.76
C LEU A 130 -31.08 7.46 14.21
N ASN A 131 -30.14 7.65 15.13
CA ASN A 131 -30.47 8.02 16.52
C ASN A 131 -31.12 9.41 16.60
N LYS A 132 -30.70 10.37 15.77
CA LYS A 132 -31.34 11.69 15.69
C LYS A 132 -32.77 11.63 15.14
N VAL A 133 -33.03 10.80 14.13
CA VAL A 133 -34.39 10.57 13.60
C VAL A 133 -35.25 9.80 14.60
N LYS A 134 -34.71 8.76 15.25
CA LYS A 134 -35.44 7.95 16.23
C LYS A 134 -35.78 8.72 17.51
N GLY A 135 -34.94 9.68 17.92
CA GLY A 135 -35.25 10.60 19.01
C GLY A 135 -36.38 11.60 18.70
N ASN A 136 -36.66 11.84 17.42
CA ASN A 136 -37.74 12.75 16.98
C ASN A 136 -39.07 12.03 16.68
N ILE A 137 -39.13 10.70 16.77
CA ILE A 137 -40.32 9.91 16.46
C ILE A 137 -40.59 8.97 17.64
N SER A 138 -41.54 9.34 18.49
CA SER A 138 -41.99 8.52 19.61
C SER A 138 -43.33 7.89 19.29
N LEU A 139 -43.38 6.56 19.32
CA LEU A 139 -44.59 5.75 19.14
C LEU A 139 -45.16 5.39 20.50
N HIS A 140 -46.36 5.88 20.82
CA HIS A 140 -47.07 5.51 22.04
C HIS A 140 -48.29 4.68 21.64
N VAL A 141 -48.34 3.44 22.14
CA VAL A 141 -49.46 2.51 21.91
C VAL A 141 -50.14 2.28 23.25
N SER A 142 -51.39 2.72 23.38
CA SER A 142 -52.22 2.44 24.55
C SER A 142 -53.56 1.89 24.08
N THR A 143 -54.00 0.82 24.75
CA THR A 143 -55.21 0.00 24.50
C THR A 143 -56.18 0.59 23.47
N GLY A 144 -56.05 0.15 22.22
CA GLY A 144 -56.97 0.45 21.12
C GLY A 144 -56.61 1.63 20.20
N HIS A 145 -55.61 2.45 20.52
CA HIS A 145 -55.19 3.58 19.68
C HIS A 145 -53.66 3.66 19.52
N ILE A 146 -53.21 3.87 18.28
CA ILE A 146 -51.80 4.11 17.93
C ILE A 146 -51.65 5.60 17.60
N SER A 147 -50.85 6.34 18.38
CA SER A 147 -50.56 7.75 18.14
C SER A 147 -49.08 7.93 17.81
N LEU A 148 -48.80 8.45 16.62
CA LEU A 148 -47.47 8.85 16.17
C LEU A 148 -47.20 10.29 16.59
N HIS A 149 -46.26 10.50 17.51
CA HIS A 149 -45.83 11.84 17.90
C HIS A 149 -44.51 12.17 17.20
N VAL A 150 -44.59 13.01 16.17
CA VAL A 150 -43.42 13.55 15.45
C VAL A 150 -43.03 14.84 16.14
N ASN A 151 -41.89 14.85 16.83
CA ASN A 151 -41.34 16.04 17.42
C ASN A 151 -40.62 16.84 16.32
N THR A 152 -41.33 17.78 15.69
CA THR A 152 -40.75 18.73 14.74
C THR A 152 -39.96 19.78 15.53
N GLY A 153 -38.77 19.41 16.00
CA GLY A 153 -37.84 20.35 16.63
C GLY A 153 -37.49 21.47 15.66
N LYS A 154 -37.88 22.70 16.01
CA LYS A 154 -37.16 23.90 15.57
C LYS A 154 -35.85 24.00 16.31
#